data_AF-A0A948URW6-F1
#
_entry.id   AF-A0A948URW6-F1
#
_cell.length_a   1.000
_cell.length_b   1.000
_cell.length_c   1.000
_cell.angle_alpha   90.00
_cell.angle_beta   90.00
_cell.angle_gamma   90.00
#
_symmetry.space_group_name_H-M   'P 1'
#
loop_
_entity.id
_entity.type
_entity.pdbx_description
1 polymer ?
#
loop_
_entity_poly.entity_id
_entity_poly.type
_entity_poly.pdbx_seq_one_letter_code
_entity_poly.pdbx_strand_id
1 'polypeptide(L)' 'IYQLATQEKRIIITQDNDFKNWIKPNKAGVFIIPSYLSNQEIDDLLSNFISQKNPENFIGKIIKL' A
#
# COMPACT_ATOMS: atom_id res chain seq x y z
N ILE A 1 -9.64 -6.67 -6.72
CA ILE A 1 -8.57 -5.65 -6.65
C ILE A 1 -7.20 -6.27 -6.33
N TYR A 2 -7.04 -7.04 -5.24
CA TYR A 2 -5.74 -7.64 -4.86
C TYR A 2 -5.08 -8.49 -5.97
N GLN A 3 -5.88 -9.30 -6.67
CA GLN A 3 -5.41 -10.15 -7.75
C GLN A 3 -4.89 -9.35 -8.95
N LEU A 4 -5.59 -8.28 -9.36
CA LEU A 4 -5.12 -7.37 -10.41
C LEU A 4 -3.83 -6.64 -9.99
N ALA A 5 -3.80 -6.09 -8.77
CA ALA A 5 -2.60 -5.39 -8.26
C ALA A 5 -1.38 -6.30 -8.26
N THR A 6 -1.58 -7.59 -7.95
CA THR A 6 -0.53 -8.61 -8.04
C THR A 6 -0.06 -8.85 -9.49
N GLN A 7 -0.99 -8.97 -10.44
CA GLN A 7 -0.66 -9.21 -11.86
C GLN A 7 0.12 -8.05 -12.46
N GLU A 8 -0.24 -6.83 -12.07
CA GLU A 8 0.35 -5.60 -12.59
C GLU A 8 1.53 -5.07 -11.74
N LYS A 9 2.00 -5.84 -10.74
CA LYS A 9 3.08 -5.45 -9.83
C LYS A 9 2.86 -4.08 -9.17
N ARG A 10 1.62 -3.80 -8.78
CA ARG A 10 1.23 -2.56 -8.09
C ARG A 10 1.26 -2.73 -6.57
N ILE A 11 1.23 -1.60 -5.89
CA ILE A 11 1.03 -1.51 -4.43
C ILE A 11 -0.43 -1.15 -4.19
N ILE A 12 -1.02 -1.71 -3.14
CA ILE A 12 -2.39 -1.38 -2.71
C ILE A 12 -2.31 -0.40 -1.55
N ILE A 13 -3.07 0.69 -1.64
CA ILE A 13 -3.26 1.62 -0.53
C ILE A 13 -4.68 1.39 -0.02
N THR A 14 -4.86 1.18 1.28
CA THR A 14 -6.17 0.86 1.86
C THR A 14 -6.27 1.33 3.30
N GLN A 15 -7.49 1.55 3.79
CA GLN A 15 -7.79 1.74 5.21
C GLN A 15 -8.23 0.43 5.88
N ASP A 16 -8.43 -0.62 5.09
CA ASP A 16 -8.87 -1.94 5.56
C ASP A 16 -7.69 -2.81 6.01
N ASN A 17 -7.72 -3.20 7.29
CA ASN A 17 -6.70 -4.03 7.89
C ASN A 17 -6.70 -5.48 7.41
N ASP A 18 -7.79 -5.98 6.80
CA ASP A 18 -7.90 -7.39 6.43
C ASP A 18 -7.02 -7.75 5.23
N PHE A 19 -6.63 -6.77 4.43
CA PHE A 19 -5.69 -6.94 3.32
C PHE A 19 -4.32 -7.48 3.75
N LYS A 20 -3.91 -7.29 5.02
CA LYS A 20 -2.67 -7.85 5.55
C LYS A 20 -2.62 -9.37 5.43
N ASN A 21 -3.77 -10.04 5.52
CA ASN A 21 -3.89 -11.50 5.47
C ASN A 21 -3.69 -12.06 4.05
N TRP A 22 -3.73 -11.20 3.04
CA TRP A 22 -3.63 -11.57 1.63
C TRP A 22 -2.20 -11.46 1.09
N ILE A 23 -1.30 -10.82 1.83
CA ILE A 23 0.08 -10.58 1.41
C ILE A 23 0.87 -11.88 1.38
N LYS A 24 1.53 -12.11 0.24
CA LYS A 24 2.43 -13.24 0.03
C LYS A 24 3.77 -12.74 -0.52
N PRO A 25 4.87 -13.50 -0.34
CA PRO A 25 6.14 -13.20 -0.99
C PRO A 25 5.97 -13.04 -2.51
N ASN A 26 6.67 -12.08 -3.10
CA ASN A 26 6.63 -11.75 -4.54
C ASN A 26 5.23 -11.36 -5.09
N LYS A 27 4.31 -10.91 -4.23
CA LYS A 27 2.99 -10.38 -4.62
C LYS A 27 2.85 -8.89 -4.29
N ALA A 28 1.72 -8.29 -4.63
CA ALA A 28 1.46 -6.89 -4.31
C ALA A 28 1.66 -6.59 -2.82
N GLY A 29 2.40 -5.52 -2.53
CA GLY A 29 2.47 -4.94 -1.20
C GLY A 29 1.20 -4.19 -0.84
N VAL A 30 0.99 -3.98 0.46
CA VAL A 30 -0.15 -3.21 0.97
C VAL A 30 0.36 -2.13 1.93
N PHE A 31 -0.08 -0.91 1.69
CA PHE A 31 0.10 0.24 2.56
C PHE A 31 -1.23 0.56 3.23
N ILE A 32 -1.30 0.28 4.53
CA ILE A 32 -2.50 0.49 5.33
C ILE A 32 -2.40 1.86 5.99
N ILE A 33 -3.34 2.76 5.66
CA ILE A 33 -3.41 4.13 6.18
C ILE A 33 -4.55 4.25 7.19
N PRO A 34 -4.45 5.14 8.21
CA PRO A 34 -5.53 5.34 9.16
C PRO A 34 -6.82 5.85 8.50
N SER A 35 -7.97 5.40 9.01
CA SER A 35 -9.29 5.77 8.48
C SER A 35 -9.72 7.19 8.82
N TYR A 36 -9.08 7.83 9.78
CA TYR A 36 -9.42 9.18 10.26
C TYR A 36 -8.70 10.29 9.49
N LEU A 37 -7.82 9.96 8.53
CA LEU A 37 -7.11 10.97 7.75
C LEU A 37 -8.06 11.71 6.81
N SER A 38 -7.93 13.02 6.75
CA SER A 38 -8.53 13.87 5.73
C SER A 38 -7.87 13.65 4.36
N ASN A 39 -8.53 14.09 3.29
CA ASN A 39 -7.98 13.99 1.93
C ASN A 39 -6.61 14.70 1.79
N GLN A 40 -6.43 15.85 2.45
CA GLN A 40 -5.16 16.56 2.44
C GLN A 40 -4.06 15.74 3.12
N GLU A 41 -4.36 15.15 4.28
CA GLU A 41 -3.40 14.30 4.98
C GLU A 41 -3.07 13.04 4.19
N ILE A 42 -4.04 12.46 3.46
CA ILE A 42 -3.80 11.34 2.54
C ILE A 42 -2.84 11.77 1.43
N ASP A 43 -3.08 12.92 0.79
CA ASP A 43 -2.24 13.43 -0.29
C ASP A 43 -0.81 13.71 0.20
N ASP A 44 -0.65 14.34 1.35
CA ASP A 44 0.66 14.62 1.95
C ASP A 44 1.40 13.32 2.28
N LEU A 45 0.69 12.34 2.86
CA LEU A 45 1.23 11.04 3.20
C LEU A 45 1.70 10.27 1.96
N LEU A 46 0.86 10.22 0.92
CA LEU A 46 1.15 9.49 -0.30
C LEU A 46 2.25 10.18 -1.11
N SER A 47 2.23 11.50 -1.18
CA SER A 47 3.29 12.28 -1.81
C SER A 47 4.63 11.99 -1.14
N ASN A 48 4.70 12.04 0.19
CA ASN A 48 5.92 11.70 0.94
C ASN A 48 6.34 10.24 0.77
N PHE A 49 5.37 9.32 0.73
CA PHE A 49 5.63 7.89 0.54
C PHE A 49 6.23 7.58 -0.85
N ILE A 50 5.75 8.23 -1.91
CA ILE A 50 6.14 7.96 -3.30
C ILE A 50 7.40 8.72 -3.70
N SER A 51 7.61 9.93 -3.19
CA SER A 51 8.64 10.87 -3.68
C SER A 51 10.08 10.39 -3.60
N GLN A 52 10.39 9.35 -2.82
CA GLN A 52 11.77 8.87 -2.62
C GLN A 52 11.89 7.35 -2.56
N LYS A 53 10.89 6.60 -3.03
CA LYS A 53 10.86 5.14 -2.83
C LYS A 53 10.66 4.37 -4.14
N ASN A 54 11.48 3.34 -4.35
CA ASN A 54 11.29 2.38 -5.44
C ASN A 54 10.07 1.49 -5.12
N PRO A 55 9.05 1.41 -6.00
CA PRO A 55 7.88 0.55 -5.83
C PRO A 55 8.20 -0.92 -5.54
N GLU A 56 9.32 -1.43 -6.07
CA GLU A 56 9.76 -2.80 -5.86
C GLU A 56 10.12 -3.12 -4.41
N ASN A 57 10.51 -2.10 -3.63
CA ASN A 57 10.87 -2.28 -2.22
C ASN A 57 9.68 -2.69 -1.35
N PHE A 58 8.46 -2.64 -1.88
CA PHE A 58 7.21 -2.90 -1.17
C PHE A 58 6.52 -4.20 -1.57
N ILE A 59 7.01 -4.86 -2.62
CA ILE A 59 6.48 -6.15 -3.05
C ILE A 59 6.56 -7.14 -1.88
N GLY A 60 5.42 -7.76 -1.57
CA GLY A 60 5.27 -8.74 -0.50
C GLY A 60 5.38 -8.17 0.92
N LYS A 61 5.30 -6.85 1.11
CA LYS A 61 5.41 -6.21 2.43
C LYS A 61 4.10 -5.55 2.87
N ILE A 62 3.89 -5.57 4.18
CA ILE A 62 2.88 -4.76 4.87
C ILE A 62 3.60 -3.50 5.36
N ILE A 63 3.09 -2.34 5.00
CA ILE A 63 3.45 -1.07 5.65
C ILE A 63 2.21 -0.54 6.34
N LYS A 64 2.35 -0.20 7.61
CA LYS A 64 1.28 0.36 8.42
C LYS A 64 1.78 1.65 9.06
N LEU A 65 0.92 2.67 9.07
CA LEU A 65 1.02 3.84 9.92
C LEU A 65 0.09 3.74 11.11
#